data_AF-A0A8T1U7Z8-F1
#
_entry.id   AF-A0A8T1U7Z8-F1
#
_cell.length_a   1.000
_cell.length_b   1.000
_cell.length_c   1.000
_cell.angle_alpha   90.00
_cell.angle_beta   90.00
_cell.angle_gamma   90.00
#
_symmetry.space_group_name_H-M   'P 1'
#
loop_
_entity.id
_entity.type
_entity.pdbx_description
1 polymer ?
#
loop_
_entity_poly.entity_id
_entity_poly.type
_entity_poly.pdbx_seq_one_letter_code
_entity_poly.pdbx_strand_id
1 'polypeptide(L)' 'MQHLDATSASCHDGDREEGVYRTLMNIEELRAVFQLPTYSLIAEGLLSNFQPPRGPAVNMKDINHLSD' A
#
# COMPACT_ATOMS: atom_id res chain seq x y z
N MET A 1 51.38 -16.88 -0.82
CA MET A 1 50.87 -15.57 -0.38
C MET A 1 50.37 -14.84 -1.61
N GLN A 2 49.05 -14.81 -1.80
CA GLN A 2 48.38 -14.10 -2.88
C GLN A 2 47.67 -12.91 -2.21
N HIS A 3 48.07 -11.70 -2.59
CA HIS A 3 47.42 -10.48 -2.13
C HIS A 3 46.04 -10.42 -2.78
N LEU A 4 44.99 -10.61 -1.97
CA LEU A 4 43.61 -10.36 -2.38
C LEU A 4 43.41 -8.85 -2.45
N ASP A 5 43.08 -8.37 -3.64
CA ASP A 5 42.76 -6.97 -3.92
C ASP A 5 41.65 -6.46 -3.01
N ALA A 6 41.92 -5.32 -2.38
CA ALA A 6 40.99 -4.59 -1.55
C ALA A 6 39.79 -4.16 -2.40
N THR A 7 38.67 -4.88 -2.25
CA THR A 7 37.38 -4.43 -2.75
C THR A 7 36.86 -3.41 -1.75
N SER A 8 37.04 -2.12 -2.03
CA SER A 8 36.37 -1.03 -1.32
C SER A 8 34.87 -1.07 -1.63
N ALA A 9 34.15 -2.00 -0.99
CA ALA A 9 32.70 -1.96 -0.92
C ALA A 9 32.31 -1.03 0.23
N SER A 10 32.42 0.29 0.02
CA SER A 10 31.66 1.24 0.83
C SER A 10 30.22 1.26 0.32
N CYS A 11 29.51 0.16 0.47
CA CYS A 11 28.05 0.19 0.43
C CYS A 11 27.61 0.44 1.86
N HIS A 12 27.65 1.73 2.20
CA HIS A 12 26.83 2.41 3.18
C HIS A 12 25.88 1.47 3.96
N ASP A 13 26.23 1.20 5.22
CA ASP A 13 25.24 0.92 6.27
C ASP A 13 24.40 2.19 6.41
N GLY A 14 23.43 2.32 5.52
CA GLY A 14 22.45 3.40 5.48
C GLY A 14 21.10 2.75 5.38
N ASP A 15 20.42 2.77 6.51
CA ASP A 15 18.97 2.85 6.65
C ASP A 15 18.17 2.00 5.68
N ARG A 16 17.64 0.88 6.20
CA ARG A 16 16.58 0.13 5.55
C ARG A 16 15.35 1.02 5.52
N GLU A 17 15.27 1.92 4.54
CA GLU A 17 14.02 2.48 4.09
C GLU A 17 13.20 1.28 3.63
N GLU A 18 12.31 0.81 4.50
CA GLU A 18 11.23 -0.10 4.18
C GLU A 18 10.45 0.57 3.05
N GLY A 19 10.85 0.28 1.81
CA GLY A 19 10.33 0.93 0.62
C GLY A 19 8.83 0.77 0.65
N VAL A 20 8.12 1.85 0.93
CA VAL A 20 6.66 1.86 0.95
C VAL A 20 6.25 1.50 -0.46
N TYR A 21 5.90 0.23 -0.68
CA TYR A 21 5.34 -0.25 -1.93
C TYR A 21 3.97 0.39 -2.08
N ARG A 22 3.94 1.63 -2.55
CA ARG A 22 2.72 2.32 -2.92
C ARG A 22 2.31 1.77 -4.28
N THR A 23 1.71 0.58 -4.30
CA THR A 23 1.08 0.06 -5.51
C THR A 23 -0.10 0.96 -5.83
N LEU A 24 0.09 1.92 -6.74
CA LEU A 24 -0.98 2.69 -7.35
C LEU A 24 -1.73 1.72 -8.28
N MET A 25 -2.67 0.98 -7.73
CA MET A 25 -3.46 0.03 -8.50
C MET A 25 -4.43 0.81 -9.39
N ASN A 26 -4.32 0.62 -10.71
CA ASN A 26 -5.25 1.23 -11.66
C ASN A 26 -6.63 0.57 -11.48
N ILE A 27 -7.65 1.39 -11.21
CA ILE A 27 -9.00 0.89 -10.97
C ILE A 27 -9.60 0.19 -12.19
N GLU A 28 -9.20 0.56 -13.42
CA GLU A 28 -9.66 -0.10 -14.64
C GLU A 28 -9.02 -1.47 -14.84
N GLU A 29 -7.74 -1.61 -14.48
CA GLU A 29 -7.05 -2.90 -14.51
C GLU A 29 -7.63 -3.84 -13.44
N LEU A 30 -7.86 -3.32 -12.23
CA LEU A 30 -8.55 -4.04 -11.17
C LEU A 30 -9.94 -4.48 -11.63
N ARG A 31 -10.70 -3.58 -12.26
CA ARG A 31 -12.02 -3.89 -12.81
C ARG A 31 -11.93 -5.01 -13.85
N ALA A 32 -10.96 -4.98 -14.76
CA ALA A 32 -10.78 -6.01 -15.78
C ALA A 32 -10.43 -7.38 -15.18
N VAL A 33 -9.48 -7.42 -14.23
CA VAL A 33 -9.07 -8.67 -13.55
C VAL A 33 -10.23 -9.33 -12.83
N PHE A 34 -11.07 -8.54 -12.15
CA PHE A 34 -12.22 -9.04 -11.40
C PHE A 34 -13.52 -9.08 -12.23
N GLN A 35 -13.46 -8.75 -13.52
CA GLN A 35 -14.61 -8.65 -14.43
C GLN A 35 -15.76 -7.81 -13.84
N LEU A 36 -15.40 -6.72 -13.15
CA LEU A 36 -16.37 -5.86 -12.49
C LEU A 36 -17.10 -4.97 -13.51
N PRO A 37 -18.37 -4.61 -13.25
CA PRO A 37 -19.12 -3.69 -14.10
C PRO A 37 -18.45 -2.31 -14.20
N THR A 38 -18.60 -1.68 -15.37
CA THR A 38 -18.18 -0.30 -15.60
C THR A 38 -19.13 0.74 -15.02
N TYR A 39 -20.37 0.33 -14.72
CA TYR A 39 -21.41 1.16 -14.12
C TYR A 39 -21.55 0.90 -12.61
N SER A 40 -22.15 1.85 -11.89
CA SER A 40 -22.32 1.75 -10.44
C SER A 40 -23.54 0.91 -10.07
N LEU A 41 -23.30 -0.26 -9.47
CA LEU A 41 -24.37 -1.14 -8.97
C LEU A 41 -25.20 -0.49 -7.84
N ILE A 42 -24.62 0.47 -7.12
CA ILE A 42 -25.34 1.26 -6.11
C ILE A 42 -26.30 2.23 -6.78
N ALA A 43 -25.85 2.93 -7.83
CA ALA A 43 -26.68 3.88 -8.56
C ALA A 43 -27.84 3.21 -9.29
N GLU A 44 -27.62 1.99 -9.80
CA GLU A 44 -28.66 1.14 -10.40
C GLU A 44 -29.62 0.53 -9.37
N GLY A 45 -29.42 0.78 -8.07
CA GLY A 45 -30.29 0.26 -7.00
C GLY A 45 -30.15 -1.24 -6.73
N LEU A 46 -29.23 -1.93 -7.42
CA LEU A 46 -28.95 -3.37 -7.24
C LEU A 46 -28.34 -3.67 -5.86
N LEU A 47 -27.66 -2.69 -5.27
CA LEU A 47 -27.12 -2.73 -3.92
C LEU A 47 -27.89 -1.81 -2.96
N SER A 48 -29.22 -1.75 -3.07
CA SER A 48 -30.07 -0.85 -2.27
C SER A 48 -29.91 -1.02 -0.76
N ASN A 49 -29.61 -2.24 -0.29
CA ASN A 49 -29.40 -2.55 1.13
C ASN A 49 -27.93 -2.43 1.57
N PHE A 50 -27.03 -2.03 0.67
CA PHE A 50 -25.63 -1.86 1.02
C PHE A 50 -25.46 -0.62 1.89
N GLN A 51 -25.13 -0.84 3.15
CA GLN A 51 -24.73 0.21 4.07
C GLN A 51 -23.22 0.07 4.29
N PRO A 52 -22.40 1.05 3.84
CA PRO A 52 -20.98 1.04 4.13
C PRO A 52 -20.77 0.91 5.64
N PRO A 53 -19.75 0.14 6.09
CA PRO A 53 -19.38 0.14 7.49
C PRO A 53 -19.18 1.58 7.96
N ARG A 54 -19.73 1.93 9.12
CA ARG A 54 -19.37 3.22 9.74
C ARG A 54 -17.85 3.21 9.91
N GLY A 55 -17.21 4.33 9.57
CA GLY A 55 -15.78 4.51 9.80
C GLY A 55 -15.41 4.12 11.24
N PRO A 56 -14.13 3.79 11.51
CA PRO A 56 -13.73 3.27 12.80
C PRO A 56 -14.29 4.15 13.93
N ALA A 57 -15.01 3.53 14.86
CA ALA A 57 -15.63 4.22 16.00
C ALA A 57 -14.59 4.90 16.90
N VAL A 58 -13.35 4.42 16.82
CA VAL A 58 -12.19 4.94 17.52
C VAL A 58 -11.49 5.90 16.56
N ASN A 59 -11.24 7.13 17.00
CA ASN A 59 -10.21 7.93 16.34
C ASN A 59 -8.92 7.12 16.41
N MET A 60 -8.47 6.57 15.29
CA MET A 60 -7.08 6.16 15.18
C MET A 60 -6.29 7.46 15.19
N LYS A 61 -6.14 8.05 16.38
CA LYS A 61 -5.14 9.08 16.63
C LYS A 61 -3.87 8.47 16.10
N ASP A 62 -3.31 9.14 15.11
CA ASP A 62 -1.96 8.91 14.64
C ASP A 62 -1.11 8.74 15.90
N ILE A 63 -0.71 7.49 16.16
CA ILE A 63 0.07 7.16 17.34
C ILE A 63 1.42 7.76 16.99
N ASN A 64 1.61 9.02 17.38
CA ASN A 64 2.86 9.74 17.23
C ASN A 64 3.95 8.75 17.63
N HIS A 65 4.73 8.30 16.65
CA HIS A 65 5.92 7.53 16.88
C HIS A 65 6.87 8.47 17.61
N LEU A 66 6.74 8.53 18.93
CA LEU A 66 7.74 9.14 19.79
C LEU A 66 8.96 8.26 19.65
N SER A 67 9.88 8.68 18.77
CA SER A 67 11.25 8.16 18.76
C SER A 67 11.82 8.29 20.17
N ASP A 68 12.30 7.17 20.69
CA ASP A 68 13.22 7.10 21.84
C ASP A 68 14.59 7.66 21.43
#